data_AF-S5Z4P0-F1
#
_entry.id   AF-S5Z4P0-F1
#
_cell.length_a   1.000
_cell.length_b   1.000
_cell.length_c   1.000
_cell.angle_alpha   90.00
_cell.angle_beta   90.00
_cell.angle_gamma   90.00
#
_symmetry.space_group_name_H-M   'P 1'
#
loop_
_entity.id
_entity.type
_entity.pdbx_description
1 polymer ?
#
loop_
_entity_poly.entity_id
_entity_poly.type
_entity_poly.pdbx_seq_one_letter_code
_entity_poly.pdbx_strand_id
1 'polypeptide(L)'
;MLKEMYEKGFRAYYGASPSILVKPDVNLTSEDFKENLILIGGPVANKITRELNTKLPIIFIYNKSWEVKRNPTAVHEFHAFLVSSDSIMELSLNGTTRAIGVSQVVRNPWNEDNFIIVIEGVDRYGTRRMLEEFSGLRSYTIIGESYREMGFYMTG
;
A
#
# COMPACT_ATOMS: atom_id res chain seq x y z
N MET A 1 -2.92 16.45 11.71
CA MET A 1 -3.15 16.62 10.25
C MET A 1 -3.49 15.31 9.53
N LEU A 2 -2.59 14.34 9.32
CA LEU A 2 -2.91 13.11 8.56
C LEU A 2 -3.96 12.21 9.25
N LYS A 3 -3.80 11.96 10.55
CA LYS A 3 -4.78 11.24 11.39
C LYS A 3 -6.19 11.82 11.22
N GLU A 4 -6.33 13.13 11.44
CA GLU A 4 -7.61 13.84 11.33
C GLU A 4 -8.18 13.78 9.92
N MET A 5 -7.33 13.84 8.89
CA MET A 5 -7.76 13.70 7.50
C MET A 5 -8.41 12.34 7.26
N TYR A 6 -7.79 11.25 7.74
CA TYR A 6 -8.37 9.92 7.64
C TYR A 6 -9.64 9.76 8.48
N GLU A 7 -9.64 10.21 9.73
CA GLU A 7 -10.83 10.17 10.60
C GLU A 7 -12.03 10.89 9.95
N LYS A 8 -11.80 12.08 9.39
CA LYS A 8 -12.82 12.82 8.63
C LYS A 8 -13.23 12.10 7.35
N GLY A 9 -12.28 11.54 6.61
CA GLY A 9 -12.55 10.76 5.40
C GLY A 9 -13.45 9.56 5.68
N PHE A 10 -13.08 8.73 6.65
CA PHE A 10 -13.89 7.57 7.06
C PHE A 10 -15.29 7.99 7.50
N ARG A 11 -15.40 9.07 8.29
CA ARG A 11 -16.70 9.61 8.69
C ARG A 11 -17.55 10.04 7.49
N ALA A 12 -16.95 10.69 6.50
CA ALA A 12 -17.66 11.17 5.32
C ALA A 12 -18.14 10.01 4.43
N TYR A 13 -17.30 8.99 4.21
CA TYR A 13 -17.63 7.87 3.31
C TYR A 13 -18.48 6.78 3.98
N TYR A 14 -18.28 6.50 5.26
CA TYR A 14 -18.86 5.35 5.95
C TYR A 14 -19.75 5.73 7.14
N GLY A 15 -19.89 7.03 7.46
CA GLY A 15 -20.70 7.50 8.60
C GLY A 15 -20.09 7.25 9.98
N ALA A 16 -18.95 6.57 10.06
CA ALA A 16 -18.24 6.27 11.30
C ALA A 16 -16.81 6.82 11.27
N SER A 17 -16.34 7.36 12.39
CA SER A 17 -14.95 7.81 12.55
C SER A 17 -14.21 6.79 13.42
N PRO A 18 -13.34 5.95 12.86
CA PRO A 18 -12.52 5.07 13.68
C PRO A 18 -11.59 5.90 14.56
N SER A 19 -11.23 5.37 15.74
CA SER A 19 -10.17 5.95 16.56
C SER A 19 -8.83 5.53 15.97
N ILE A 20 -8.06 6.47 15.42
CA ILE A 20 -6.75 6.18 14.84
C ILE A 20 -5.65 6.45 15.87
N LEU A 21 -4.86 5.44 16.22
CA LEU A 21 -3.70 5.57 17.08
C LEU A 21 -2.42 5.64 16.25
N VAL A 22 -1.61 6.68 16.44
CA VAL A 22 -0.34 6.84 15.72
C VAL A 22 0.81 6.40 16.63
N LYS A 23 1.59 5.42 16.18
CA LYS A 23 2.75 4.88 16.90
C LYS A 23 3.97 4.80 15.97
N PRO A 24 5.19 5.12 16.45
CA PRO A 24 6.43 4.70 15.82
C PRO A 24 6.51 3.17 15.77
N ASP A 25 7.11 2.61 14.73
CA ASP A 25 7.28 1.17 14.56
C ASP A 25 8.04 0.50 15.72
N VAL A 26 9.03 1.21 16.29
CA VAL A 26 9.81 0.77 17.47
C VAL A 26 8.97 0.62 18.75
N ASN A 27 7.77 1.19 18.80
CA ASN A 27 6.89 1.18 19.97
C ASN A 27 5.69 0.22 19.81
N LEU A 28 5.66 -0.58 18.74
CA LEU A 28 4.57 -1.53 18.51
C LEU A 28 4.76 -2.80 19.35
N THR A 29 3.66 -3.28 19.92
CA THR A 29 3.59 -4.56 20.63
C THR A 29 3.07 -5.68 19.74
N SER A 30 3.12 -6.93 20.23
CA SER A 30 2.49 -8.08 19.57
C SER A 30 0.98 -7.93 19.38
N GLU A 31 0.32 -7.24 20.33
CA GLU A 31 -1.11 -6.97 20.28
C GLU A 31 -1.41 -5.92 19.23
N ASP A 32 -0.58 -4.87 19.12
CA ASP A 32 -0.73 -3.86 18.07
C ASP A 32 -0.70 -4.49 16.67
N PHE A 33 0.15 -5.50 16.45
CA PHE A 33 0.23 -6.18 15.16
C PHE A 33 -1.04 -6.91 14.75
N LYS A 34 -1.95 -7.22 15.68
CA LYS A 34 -3.19 -7.92 15.40
C LYS A 34 -4.34 -6.99 15.02
N GLU A 35 -4.16 -5.68 15.08
CA GLU A 35 -5.17 -4.68 14.75
C GLU A 35 -5.25 -4.40 13.24
N ASN A 36 -6.18 -3.52 12.83
CA ASN A 36 -6.11 -2.91 11.50
C ASN A 36 -4.97 -1.90 11.48
N LEU A 37 -4.06 -2.02 10.50
CA LEU A 37 -2.83 -1.23 10.44
C LEU A 37 -2.80 -0.34 9.20
N ILE A 38 -2.28 0.87 9.37
CA ILE A 38 -1.80 1.71 8.28
C ILE A 38 -0.30 1.89 8.46
N LEU A 39 0.48 1.21 7.63
CA LEU A 39 1.93 1.31 7.61
C LEU A 39 2.34 2.41 6.63
N ILE A 40 3.07 3.40 7.13
CA ILE A 40 3.57 4.51 6.34
C ILE A 40 5.09 4.41 6.25
N GLY A 41 5.60 4.44 5.02
CA GLY A 41 7.02 4.39 4.72
C GLY A 41 7.52 2.99 4.39
N GLY A 42 8.61 2.97 3.62
CA GLY A 42 9.16 1.77 3.03
C GLY A 42 10.09 0.93 3.88
N PRO A 43 10.67 -0.17 3.35
CA PRO A 43 11.55 -1.08 4.06
C PRO A 43 12.76 -0.44 4.75
N VAL A 44 13.18 0.75 4.29
CA VAL A 44 14.26 1.53 4.93
C VAL A 44 13.76 2.26 6.18
N ALA A 45 12.54 2.80 6.13
CA ALA A 45 12.01 3.72 7.15
C ALA A 45 11.03 3.07 8.14
N ASN A 46 10.47 1.91 7.78
CA ASN A 46 9.49 1.18 8.60
C ASN A 46 9.88 -0.31 8.67
N LYS A 47 10.21 -0.76 9.88
CA LYS A 47 10.64 -2.14 10.13
C LYS A 47 9.57 -3.16 9.77
N ILE A 48 8.30 -2.84 10.03
CA ILE A 48 7.17 -3.75 9.74
C ILE A 48 6.97 -3.87 8.24
N THR A 49 7.02 -2.76 7.50
CA THR A 49 7.00 -2.80 6.02
C THR A 49 8.14 -3.66 5.49
N ARG A 50 9.35 -3.56 6.05
CA ARG A 50 10.50 -4.40 5.66
C ARG A 50 10.25 -5.89 5.88
N GLU A 51 9.69 -6.26 7.03
CA GLU A 51 9.39 -7.66 7.37
C GLU A 51 8.31 -8.25 6.45
N LEU A 52 7.33 -7.43 6.06
CA LEU A 52 6.25 -7.85 5.16
C LEU A 52 6.65 -7.83 3.69
N ASN A 53 7.64 -7.02 3.28
CA ASN A 53 7.90 -6.69 1.88
C ASN A 53 7.95 -7.90 0.93
N THR A 54 8.57 -9.02 1.31
CA THR A 54 8.65 -10.21 0.44
C THR A 54 7.34 -10.99 0.30
N LYS A 55 6.37 -10.72 1.17
CA LYS A 55 5.04 -11.34 1.20
C LYS A 55 3.96 -10.43 0.62
N LEU A 56 4.28 -9.17 0.31
CA LEU A 56 3.33 -8.23 -0.28
C LEU A 56 3.12 -8.52 -1.78
N PRO A 57 1.91 -8.27 -2.33
CA PRO A 57 1.64 -8.34 -3.76
C PRO A 57 2.46 -7.34 -4.57
N ILE A 58 2.75 -6.17 -4.00
CA ILE A 58 3.64 -5.18 -4.57
C ILE A 58 4.84 -5.02 -3.64
N ILE A 59 6.04 -5.24 -4.15
CA ILE A 59 7.26 -5.26 -3.36
C ILE A 59 8.22 -4.17 -3.83
N PHE A 60 8.97 -3.61 -2.89
CA PHE A 60 10.08 -2.71 -3.19
C PHE A 60 11.38 -3.51 -3.25
N ILE A 61 12.13 -3.35 -4.35
CA ILE A 61 13.45 -3.94 -4.51
C ILE A 61 14.47 -2.84 -4.77
N TYR A 62 15.71 -3.08 -4.33
CA TYR A 62 16.81 -2.14 -4.55
C TYR A 62 17.78 -2.71 -5.58
N ASN A 63 17.88 -2.04 -6.73
CA ASN A 63 18.84 -2.35 -7.78
C ASN A 63 19.46 -1.05 -8.31
N LYS A 64 20.46 -0.51 -7.60
CA LYS A 64 21.02 0.84 -7.77
C LYS A 64 20.06 1.99 -7.41
N SER A 65 18.76 1.79 -7.63
CA SER A 65 17.65 2.62 -7.15
C SER A 65 16.52 1.74 -6.63
N TRP A 66 15.62 2.33 -5.83
CA TRP A 66 14.37 1.66 -5.44
C TRP A 66 13.44 1.53 -6.65
N GLU A 67 12.97 0.32 -6.88
CA GLU A 67 12.00 -0.02 -7.91
C GLU A 67 10.86 -0.82 -7.29
N VAL A 68 9.72 -0.82 -7.97
CA VAL A 68 8.57 -1.62 -7.58
C VAL A 68 8.46 -2.83 -8.47
N LYS A 69 8.21 -3.99 -7.87
CA LYS A 69 8.00 -5.26 -8.55
C LYS A 69 6.69 -5.88 -8.10
N ARG A 70 5.95 -6.50 -9.02
CA ARG A 70 4.76 -7.28 -8.69
C ARG A 70 5.18 -8.68 -8.26
N ASN A 71 4.46 -9.21 -7.29
CA ASN A 71 4.68 -10.51 -6.68
C ASN A 71 3.39 -11.33 -6.78
N PRO A 72 3.10 -11.90 -7.96
CA PRO A 72 1.86 -12.62 -8.20
C PRO A 72 1.68 -13.83 -7.29
N THR A 73 2.75 -14.38 -6.72
CA THR A 73 2.69 -15.52 -5.80
C THR A 73 2.25 -15.15 -4.39
N ALA A 74 2.10 -13.87 -4.06
CA ALA A 74 1.62 -13.42 -2.75
C ALA A 74 0.10 -13.56 -2.58
N VAL A 75 -0.62 -13.76 -3.68
CA VAL A 75 -2.09 -13.77 -3.75
C VAL A 75 -2.56 -14.86 -4.71
N HIS A 76 -3.83 -15.25 -4.61
CA HIS A 76 -4.39 -16.29 -5.47
C HIS A 76 -4.63 -15.77 -6.89
N GLU A 77 -5.24 -14.59 -7.02
CA GLU A 77 -5.46 -13.92 -8.29
C GLU A 77 -4.95 -12.48 -8.23
N PHE A 78 -4.42 -11.99 -9.35
CA PHE A 78 -3.87 -10.64 -9.46
C PHE A 78 -4.09 -10.12 -10.87
N HIS A 79 -4.88 -9.06 -11.00
CA HIS A 79 -5.03 -8.28 -12.23
C HIS A 79 -4.50 -6.86 -12.06
N ALA A 80 -3.75 -6.39 -13.06
CA ALA A 80 -3.10 -5.08 -13.07
C ALA A 80 -3.52 -4.30 -14.31
N PHE A 81 -3.85 -3.03 -14.16
CA PHE A 81 -4.31 -2.20 -15.27
C PHE A 81 -3.60 -0.85 -15.28
N LEU A 82 -3.11 -0.46 -16.45
CA LEU A 82 -2.68 0.90 -16.74
C LEU A 82 -3.91 1.73 -17.11
N VAL A 83 -4.11 2.85 -16.43
CA VAL A 83 -5.25 3.74 -16.67
C VAL A 83 -4.74 5.09 -17.15
N SER A 84 -5.14 5.46 -18.36
CA SER A 84 -4.95 6.79 -18.96
C SER A 84 -6.31 7.46 -19.24
N SER A 85 -6.30 8.68 -19.78
CA SER A 85 -7.52 9.41 -20.15
C SER A 85 -8.40 8.65 -21.12
N ASP A 86 -7.79 7.92 -22.06
CA ASP A 86 -8.47 7.38 -23.24
C ASP A 86 -8.46 5.85 -23.30
N SER A 87 -7.77 5.18 -22.37
CA SER A 87 -7.66 3.72 -22.38
C SER A 87 -7.41 3.11 -21.01
N ILE A 88 -7.91 1.88 -20.83
CA ILE A 88 -7.54 0.96 -19.75
C ILE A 88 -6.90 -0.25 -20.41
N MET A 89 -5.66 -0.55 -20.05
CA MET A 89 -4.91 -1.69 -20.60
C MET A 89 -4.49 -2.62 -19.48
N GLU A 90 -4.81 -3.91 -19.62
CA GLU A 90 -4.30 -4.93 -18.69
C GLU A 90 -2.78 -5.10 -18.88
N LEU A 91 -2.07 -5.15 -17.76
CA LEU A 91 -0.63 -5.24 -17.71
C LEU A 91 -0.19 -6.67 -17.41
N SER A 92 0.92 -7.07 -18.02
CA SER A 92 1.66 -8.24 -17.56
C SER A 92 2.17 -8.02 -16.13
N LEU A 93 2.10 -9.07 -15.31
CA LEU A 93 2.60 -9.04 -13.94
C LEU A 93 4.12 -9.20 -13.85
N ASN A 94 4.78 -9.50 -14.97
CA ASN A 94 6.23 -9.72 -15.00
C ASN A 94 7.00 -8.40 -15.08
N GLY A 95 8.15 -8.36 -14.40
CA GLY A 95 9.09 -7.24 -14.45
C GLY A 95 8.93 -6.21 -13.33
N THR A 96 9.67 -5.10 -13.47
CA THR A 96 9.68 -3.97 -12.54
C THR A 96 9.02 -2.76 -13.18
N THR A 97 8.59 -1.81 -12.35
CA THR A 97 7.97 -0.57 -12.78
C THR A 97 8.57 0.61 -12.01
N ARG A 98 8.73 1.75 -12.69
CA ARG A 98 9.24 2.98 -12.10
C ARG A 98 8.11 3.75 -11.45
N ALA A 99 7.92 3.48 -10.17
CA ALA A 99 6.92 4.15 -9.36
C ALA A 99 7.52 5.37 -8.64
N ILE A 100 6.68 6.36 -8.40
CA ILE A 100 6.84 7.33 -7.31
C ILE A 100 6.43 6.68 -5.99
N GLY A 101 5.38 5.85 -6.01
CA GLY A 101 4.95 5.10 -4.83
C GLY A 101 3.79 4.15 -5.07
N VAL A 102 3.43 3.47 -4.01
CA VAL A 102 2.45 2.40 -3.94
C VAL A 102 1.58 2.59 -2.70
N SER A 103 0.28 2.34 -2.87
CA SER A 103 -0.61 2.02 -1.76
C SER A 103 -1.22 0.65 -2.02
N GLN A 104 -1.24 -0.25 -1.04
CA GLN A 104 -1.83 -1.58 -1.19
C GLN A 104 -2.49 -2.05 0.10
N VAL A 105 -3.52 -2.90 -0.01
CA VAL A 105 -4.34 -3.39 1.10
C VAL A 105 -4.32 -4.92 1.14
N VAL A 106 -3.70 -5.50 2.15
CA VAL A 106 -3.56 -6.96 2.32
C VAL A 106 -4.23 -7.45 3.59
N ARG A 107 -4.52 -8.75 3.66
CA ARG A 107 -4.93 -9.40 4.93
C ARG A 107 -3.78 -9.35 5.93
N ASN A 108 -4.12 -9.11 7.18
CA ASN A 108 -3.13 -9.05 8.25
C ASN A 108 -2.65 -10.47 8.60
N PRO A 109 -1.35 -10.80 8.45
CA PRO A 109 -0.83 -12.14 8.72
C PRO A 109 -0.78 -12.50 10.21
N TRP A 110 -0.96 -11.55 11.11
CA TRP A 110 -1.02 -11.77 12.55
C TRP A 110 -2.46 -11.94 13.07
N ASN A 111 -3.44 -11.50 12.29
CA ASN A 111 -4.87 -11.69 12.54
C ASN A 111 -5.62 -11.55 11.23
N GLU A 112 -6.03 -12.67 10.63
CA GLU A 112 -6.60 -12.64 9.28
C GLU A 112 -7.88 -11.82 9.23
N ASP A 113 -8.66 -11.67 10.30
CA ASP A 113 -9.89 -10.84 10.29
C ASP A 113 -9.64 -9.35 10.03
N ASN A 114 -8.40 -8.89 10.19
CA ASN A 114 -7.99 -7.51 10.01
C ASN A 114 -7.16 -7.28 8.75
N PHE A 115 -6.99 -6.01 8.38
CA PHE A 115 -6.28 -5.59 7.19
C PHE A 115 -5.05 -4.74 7.50
N ILE A 116 -4.09 -4.76 6.59
CA ILE A 116 -2.94 -3.86 6.57
C ILE A 116 -2.99 -3.04 5.29
N ILE A 117 -3.02 -1.72 5.45
CA ILE A 117 -2.78 -0.77 4.38
C ILE A 117 -1.30 -0.38 4.43
N VAL A 118 -0.56 -0.60 3.35
CA VAL A 118 0.82 -0.14 3.21
C VAL A 118 0.84 1.05 2.25
N ILE A 119 1.41 2.17 2.68
CA ILE A 119 1.59 3.38 1.87
C ILE A 119 3.07 3.75 1.87
N GLU A 120 3.69 3.68 0.71
CA GLU A 120 5.13 3.84 0.55
C GLU A 120 5.46 4.55 -0.77
N GLY A 121 6.41 5.46 -0.75
CA GLY A 121 7.09 5.94 -1.95
C GLY A 121 8.50 5.39 -2.08
N VAL A 122 9.06 5.45 -3.30
CA VAL A 122 10.48 5.12 -3.54
C VAL A 122 11.43 6.04 -2.76
N ASP A 123 10.91 7.20 -2.32
CA ASP A 123 11.54 8.09 -1.36
C ASP A 123 10.50 8.78 -0.44
N ARG A 124 10.98 9.71 0.41
CA ARG A 124 10.13 10.47 1.34
C ARG A 124 9.12 11.38 0.63
N TYR A 125 9.44 11.89 -0.56
CA TYR A 125 8.56 12.78 -1.32
C TYR A 125 7.46 11.96 -1.99
N GLY A 126 7.80 10.79 -2.53
CA GLY A 126 6.84 9.82 -3.04
C GLY A 126 5.88 9.34 -1.95
N THR A 127 6.38 9.07 -0.74
CA THR A 127 5.52 8.66 0.40
C THR A 127 4.50 9.75 0.73
N ARG A 128 4.94 11.01 0.77
CA ARG A 128 4.04 12.15 0.99
C ARG A 128 2.98 12.27 -0.10
N ARG A 129 3.38 12.15 -1.37
CA ARG A 129 2.44 12.20 -2.50
C ARG A 129 1.42 11.06 -2.43
N MET A 130 1.84 9.85 -2.09
CA MET A 130 0.92 8.72 -1.92
C MET A 130 -0.11 8.95 -0.81
N LEU A 131 0.26 9.61 0.29
CA LEU A 131 -0.69 9.96 1.36
C LEU A 131 -1.74 10.98 0.92
N GLU A 132 -1.40 11.88 -0.01
CA GLU A 132 -2.33 12.85 -0.59
C GLU A 132 -3.28 12.21 -1.62
N GLU A 133 -2.84 11.15 -2.29
CA GLU A 133 -3.60 10.48 -3.36
C GLU A 133 -4.33 9.20 -2.92
N PHE A 134 -4.12 8.73 -1.69
CA PHE A 134 -4.74 7.51 -1.19
C PHE A 134 -6.25 7.68 -0.99
N SER A 135 -7.02 6.79 -1.63
CA SER A 135 -8.50 6.79 -1.57
C SER A 135 -9.11 5.56 -0.89
N GLY A 136 -8.33 4.52 -0.60
CA GLY A 136 -8.77 3.32 0.14
C GLY A 136 -9.72 2.36 -0.59
N LEU A 137 -10.06 2.60 -1.86
CA LEU A 137 -11.10 1.87 -2.60
C LEU A 137 -10.59 0.71 -3.48
N ARG A 138 -9.29 0.42 -3.50
CA ARG A 138 -8.67 -0.54 -4.43
C ARG A 138 -7.67 -1.43 -3.70
N SER A 139 -7.47 -2.68 -4.17
CA SER A 139 -6.45 -3.57 -3.58
C SER A 139 -5.05 -2.96 -3.67
N TYR A 140 -4.74 -2.27 -4.78
CA TYR A 140 -3.56 -1.41 -4.84
C TYR A 140 -3.67 -0.27 -5.85
N THR A 141 -2.74 0.67 -5.75
CA THR A 141 -2.46 1.71 -6.73
C THR A 141 -0.96 1.96 -6.76
N ILE A 142 -0.39 2.04 -7.96
CA ILE A 142 0.97 2.51 -8.22
C ILE A 142 0.86 3.84 -8.97
N ILE A 143 1.57 4.85 -8.48
CA ILE A 143 1.68 6.14 -9.14
C ILE A 143 3.07 6.24 -9.73
N GLY A 144 3.17 6.43 -11.03
CA GLY A 144 4.40 6.83 -11.71
C GLY A 144 4.41 8.33 -12.03
N GLU A 145 5.41 8.79 -12.77
CA GLU A 145 5.51 10.21 -13.16
C GLU A 145 4.34 10.66 -14.05
N SER A 146 3.98 9.83 -15.04
CA SER A 146 2.98 10.15 -16.06
C SER A 146 1.84 9.12 -16.15
N TYR A 147 1.81 8.14 -15.25
CA TYR A 147 0.84 7.06 -15.31
C TYR A 147 0.30 6.67 -13.94
N ARG A 148 -0.89 6.09 -13.95
CA ARG A 148 -1.48 5.39 -12.82
C ARG A 148 -1.70 3.95 -13.21
N GLU A 149 -1.26 3.07 -12.35
CA GLU A 149 -1.63 1.68 -12.40
C GLU A 149 -2.50 1.38 -11.19
N MET A 150 -3.55 0.59 -11.42
CA MET A 150 -4.42 0.10 -10.38
C MET A 150 -4.86 -1.31 -10.70
N GLY A 151 -5.30 -2.04 -9.69
CA GLY A 151 -5.76 -3.39 -9.90
C GLY A 151 -6.36 -3.98 -8.65
N PHE A 152 -6.71 -5.25 -8.78
CA PHE A 152 -7.29 -6.04 -7.70
C PHE A 152 -6.55 -7.35 -7.58
N TYR A 153 -6.55 -7.88 -6.36
CA TYR A 153 -6.11 -9.22 -6.08
C TYR A 153 -7.05 -9.88 -5.08
N MET A 154 -7.12 -11.20 -5.15
CA MET A 154 -7.87 -12.02 -4.21
C MET A 154 -6.91 -12.82 -3.34
N THR A 155 -7.13 -12.72 -2.03
CA THR A 155 -6.52 -13.60 -1.04
C THR A 155 -7.40 -14.85 -0.94
N GLY A 156 -6.79 -16.04 -1.04
CA GLY A 156 -7.49 -17.32 -0.90
C GLY A 156 -7.93 -17.59 0.53
#